data_AF-A0A2M9WJU8-F1
#
_entry.id   AF-A0A2M9WJU8-F1
#
_cell.length_a   1.000
_cell.length_b   1.000
_cell.length_c   1.000
_cell.angle_alpha   90.00
_cell.angle_beta   90.00
_cell.angle_gamma   90.00
#
_symmetry.space_group_name_H-M   'P 1'
#
loop_
_entity.id
_entity.type
_entity.pdbx_description
1 polymer ?
#
loop_
_entity_poly.entity_id
_entity_poly.type
_entity_poly.pdbx_seq_one_letter_code
_entity_poly.pdbx_strand_id
1 'polypeptide(L)'
;MEVENFSKLLNEVVSNGKINCYYYSDPTSSNIELHHLAIPFPGELSPVDLPFRWHAEKPSEDLVDAIWDDETHSWVENSDKSQPALIAKLQANNEAIQKKMEIYEQDKIADAEKNDKLVQALTGVQKGQAQTTEVLAQLVPMVQQLSKLVTSSDETEKAKKEEGAE
;
A
#
# COMPACT_ATOMS: atom_id res chain seq x y z
N MET A 1 -16.67 2.66 -45.69
CA MET A 1 -15.29 2.15 -45.75
C MET A 1 -14.24 3.26 -45.65
N GLU A 2 -14.49 4.49 -46.12
CA GLU A 2 -13.53 5.61 -45.98
C GLU A 2 -13.54 6.28 -44.59
N VAL A 3 -14.70 6.38 -43.93
CA VAL A 3 -14.85 7.07 -42.63
C VAL A 3 -14.11 6.35 -41.50
N GLU A 4 -14.19 5.02 -41.43
CA GLU A 4 -13.47 4.22 -40.44
C GLU A 4 -11.95 4.32 -40.59
N ASN A 5 -11.46 4.49 -41.83
CA ASN A 5 -10.05 4.65 -42.12
C ASN A 5 -9.53 6.03 -41.70
N PHE A 6 -10.36 7.06 -41.87
CA PHE A 6 -10.05 8.43 -41.41
C PHE A 6 -10.01 8.53 -39.88
N SER A 7 -11.02 8.00 -39.18
CA SER A 7 -11.03 8.02 -37.70
C SER A 7 -9.84 7.27 -37.11
N LYS A 8 -9.45 6.14 -37.72
CA LYS A 8 -8.29 5.36 -37.28
C LYS A 8 -6.97 6.11 -37.49
N LEU A 9 -6.79 6.73 -38.65
CA LEU A 9 -5.63 7.56 -38.95
C LEU A 9 -5.55 8.77 -38.01
N LEU A 10 -6.68 9.43 -37.76
CA LEU A 10 -6.74 10.60 -36.90
C LEU A 10 -6.39 10.24 -35.45
N ASN A 11 -6.93 9.12 -34.94
CA ASN A 11 -6.55 8.59 -33.62
C ASN A 11 -5.06 8.22 -33.55
N GLU A 12 -4.50 7.63 -34.59
CA GLU A 12 -3.07 7.28 -34.64
C GLU A 12 -2.16 8.51 -34.63
N VAL A 13 -2.53 9.57 -35.36
CA VAL A 13 -1.74 10.81 -35.41
C VAL A 13 -1.87 11.63 -34.13
N VAL A 14 -3.06 11.68 -33.52
CA VAL A 14 -3.28 12.24 -32.16
C VAL A 14 -2.45 11.48 -31.14
N SER A 15 -2.50 10.14 -31.15
CA SER A 15 -1.76 9.29 -30.20
C SER A 15 -0.24 9.40 -30.35
N ASN A 16 0.25 9.72 -31.56
CA ASN A 16 1.67 9.96 -31.84
C ASN A 16 2.14 11.37 -31.40
N GLY A 17 1.30 12.17 -30.74
CA GLY A 17 1.64 13.50 -30.22
C GLY A 17 1.87 14.56 -31.30
N LYS A 18 1.44 14.28 -32.54
CA LYS A 18 1.58 15.21 -33.68
C LYS A 18 0.39 16.15 -33.84
N ILE A 19 -0.71 15.87 -33.14
CA ILE A 19 -1.95 16.65 -33.12
C ILE A 19 -2.36 16.78 -31.66
N ASN A 20 -2.54 18.00 -31.19
CA ASN A 20 -3.10 18.28 -29.87
C ASN A 20 -4.62 18.17 -29.93
N CYS A 21 -5.25 17.79 -28.83
CA CYS A 21 -6.71 17.80 -28.71
C CYS A 21 -7.14 18.91 -27.77
N TYR A 22 -8.10 19.70 -28.22
CA TYR A 22 -8.81 20.69 -27.41
C TYR A 22 -10.28 20.30 -27.32
N TYR A 23 -11.00 20.91 -26.39
CA TYR A 23 -12.36 20.51 -26.06
C TYR A 23 -13.26 21.73 -26.08
N TYR A 24 -14.29 21.70 -26.92
CA TYR A 24 -15.32 22.73 -26.96
C TYR A 24 -16.48 22.36 -26.04
N SER A 25 -17.00 23.33 -25.30
CA SER A 25 -18.22 23.16 -24.49
C SER A 25 -19.26 24.24 -24.71
N ASP A 26 -20.47 23.84 -25.10
CA ASP A 26 -21.66 24.69 -25.08
C ASP A 26 -22.69 24.15 -24.09
N PRO A 27 -22.66 24.59 -22.82
CA PRO A 27 -23.61 24.13 -21.81
C PRO A 27 -25.07 24.51 -22.10
N THR A 28 -25.29 25.45 -23.04
CA THR A 28 -26.63 25.98 -23.38
C THR A 28 -27.22 25.35 -24.63
N SER A 29 -26.45 24.51 -25.33
CA SER A 29 -26.88 23.82 -26.53
C SER A 29 -27.96 22.79 -26.18
N SER A 30 -28.92 22.57 -27.09
CA SER A 30 -29.83 21.43 -26.99
C SER A 30 -29.24 20.15 -27.59
N ASN A 31 -28.12 20.26 -28.32
CA ASN A 31 -27.35 19.14 -28.83
C ASN A 31 -26.25 18.76 -27.83
N ILE A 32 -26.39 17.58 -27.23
CA ILE A 32 -25.47 17.00 -26.25
C ILE A 32 -24.04 16.80 -26.80
N GLU A 33 -23.88 16.57 -28.09
CA GLU A 33 -22.54 16.43 -28.71
C GLU A 33 -21.73 17.74 -28.65
N LEU A 34 -22.41 18.89 -28.47
CA LEU A 34 -21.76 20.19 -28.32
C LEU A 34 -21.44 20.52 -26.86
N HIS A 35 -21.94 19.75 -25.89
CA HIS A 35 -21.59 19.93 -24.48
C HIS A 35 -20.12 19.59 -24.23
N HIS A 36 -19.61 18.60 -24.96
CA HIS A 36 -18.20 18.24 -25.00
C HIS A 36 -17.85 17.70 -26.39
N LEU A 37 -17.20 18.53 -27.19
CA LEU A 37 -16.68 18.16 -28.51
C LEU A 37 -15.15 18.17 -28.50
N ALA A 38 -14.55 17.01 -28.76
CA ALA A 38 -13.10 16.90 -28.95
C ALA A 38 -12.70 17.42 -30.33
N ILE A 39 -11.73 18.33 -30.37
CA ILE A 39 -11.25 19.01 -31.56
C ILE A 39 -9.76 18.72 -31.75
N PRO A 40 -9.40 17.89 -32.73
CA PRO A 40 -8.01 17.66 -33.10
C PRO A 40 -7.44 18.91 -33.80
N PHE A 41 -6.32 19.42 -33.31
CA PHE A 41 -5.65 20.59 -33.83
C PHE A 41 -4.16 20.31 -34.11
N PRO A 42 -3.66 20.58 -35.33
CA PRO A 42 -2.30 20.19 -35.76
C PRO A 42 -1.17 21.07 -35.19
N GLY A 43 -1.40 21.77 -34.09
CA GLY A 43 -0.43 22.65 -33.43
C GLY A 43 -0.73 22.83 -31.95
N GLU A 44 0.11 23.59 -31.24
CA GLU A 44 -0.12 23.95 -29.84
C GLU A 44 -0.68 25.37 -29.76
N LEU A 45 -1.89 25.48 -29.22
CA LEU A 45 -2.47 26.74 -28.79
C LEU A 45 -2.02 27.03 -27.36
N SER A 46 -1.64 28.27 -27.13
CA SER A 46 -1.37 28.79 -25.79
C SER A 46 -2.62 28.64 -24.91
N PRO A 47 -2.51 28.15 -23.66
CA PRO A 47 -3.66 28.03 -22.77
C PRO A 47 -4.40 29.34 -22.50
N VAL A 48 -3.73 30.49 -22.64
CA VAL A 48 -4.32 31.82 -22.45
C VAL A 48 -4.98 32.39 -23.71
N ASP A 49 -4.74 31.80 -24.88
CA ASP A 49 -5.24 32.28 -26.17
C ASP A 49 -6.21 31.28 -26.83
N LEU A 50 -6.80 30.40 -26.01
CA LEU A 50 -7.81 29.47 -26.52
C LEU A 50 -9.04 30.23 -27.03
N PRO A 51 -9.63 29.80 -28.17
CA PRO A 51 -10.89 30.34 -28.63
C PRO A 51 -11.98 30.25 -27.54
N PHE A 52 -13.00 31.11 -27.65
CA PHE A 52 -14.10 31.09 -26.71
C PHE A 52 -14.70 29.68 -26.57
N ARG A 53 -14.89 29.24 -25.32
CA ARG A 53 -15.39 27.89 -24.93
C ARG A 53 -14.50 26.71 -25.29
N TRP A 54 -13.23 26.97 -25.61
CA TRP A 54 -12.24 25.90 -25.79
C TRP A 54 -11.43 25.71 -24.52
N HIS A 55 -11.18 24.45 -24.20
CA HIS A 55 -10.47 24.03 -23.01
C HIS A 55 -9.38 23.03 -23.40
N ALA A 56 -8.21 23.16 -22.79
CA ALA A 56 -7.11 22.20 -22.97
C ALA A 56 -7.30 20.93 -22.12
N GLU A 57 -8.09 21.02 -21.05
CA GLU A 57 -8.37 19.90 -20.16
C GLU A 57 -9.45 18.99 -20.76
N LYS A 58 -9.19 17.69 -20.79
CA LYS A 58 -10.17 16.66 -21.18
C LYS A 58 -11.14 16.40 -20.02
N PRO A 59 -12.46 16.31 -20.25
CA PRO A 59 -13.37 15.86 -19.20
C PRO A 59 -13.09 14.43 -18.77
N SER A 60 -13.48 14.11 -17.53
CA SER A 60 -13.45 12.74 -17.04
C SER A 60 -14.35 11.84 -17.88
N GLU A 61 -13.88 10.63 -18.21
CA GLU A 61 -14.66 9.61 -18.93
C GLU A 61 -15.83 9.06 -18.08
N ASP A 62 -15.84 9.37 -16.78
CA ASP A 62 -16.94 9.04 -15.88
C ASP A 62 -18.17 9.96 -16.05
N LEU A 63 -18.04 11.09 -16.74
CA LEU A 63 -19.13 12.03 -16.99
C LEU A 63 -19.94 11.58 -18.21
N VAL A 64 -21.25 11.43 -18.03
CA VAL A 64 -22.19 11.02 -19.08
C VAL A 64 -22.51 12.20 -20.00
N ASP A 65 -22.74 13.38 -19.43
CA ASP A 65 -22.95 14.63 -20.14
C ASP A 65 -22.05 15.71 -19.54
N ALA A 66 -20.80 15.76 -20.00
CA ALA A 66 -19.82 16.72 -19.51
C ALA A 66 -20.06 18.11 -20.10
N ILE A 67 -20.20 19.12 -19.24
CA ILE A 67 -20.20 20.54 -19.60
C ILE A 67 -19.07 21.26 -18.86
N TRP A 68 -18.55 22.33 -19.45
CA TRP A 68 -17.63 23.22 -18.75
C TRP A 68 -18.41 24.20 -17.87
N ASP A 69 -17.97 24.33 -16.61
CA ASP A 69 -18.48 25.33 -15.68
C ASP A 69 -17.45 26.46 -15.50
N ASP A 70 -17.84 27.68 -15.89
CA ASP A 70 -17.02 28.87 -15.79
C ASP A 70 -16.79 29.33 -14.34
N GLU A 71 -17.66 28.95 -13.39
CA GLU A 71 -17.49 29.30 -11.98
C GLU A 71 -16.36 28.46 -11.35
N THR A 72 -16.46 27.13 -11.47
CA THR A 72 -15.45 26.21 -10.92
C THR A 72 -14.23 26.02 -11.82
N HIS A 73 -14.26 26.54 -13.04
CA HIS A 73 -13.22 26.35 -14.07
C HIS A 73 -12.91 24.86 -14.28
N SER A 74 -13.95 24.04 -14.38
CA SER A 74 -13.83 22.57 -14.46
C SER A 74 -14.98 21.94 -15.22
N TRP A 75 -14.81 20.66 -15.59
CA TRP A 75 -15.85 19.84 -16.19
C TRP A 75 -16.82 19.29 -15.12
N VAL A 76 -18.11 19.48 -15.36
CA VAL A 76 -19.18 19.01 -14.48
C VAL A 76 -20.20 18.17 -15.24
N GLU A 77 -20.93 17.35 -14.51
CA GLU A 77 -22.01 16.51 -15.03
C GLU A 77 -23.29 17.32 -15.18
N ASN A 78 -23.87 17.32 -16.38
CA ASN A 78 -25.13 18.00 -16.71
C ASN A 78 -26.32 17.04 -16.84
N SER A 79 -26.09 15.72 -16.88
CA SER A 79 -27.17 14.76 -17.07
C SER A 79 -27.99 14.55 -15.81
N ASP A 80 -29.30 14.76 -15.89
CA ASP A 80 -30.24 14.32 -14.83
C ASP A 80 -30.24 12.79 -14.62
N LYS A 81 -29.77 12.02 -15.62
CA LYS A 81 -29.68 10.55 -15.56
C LYS A 81 -28.40 10.05 -14.89
N SER A 82 -27.44 10.94 -14.62
CA SER A 82 -26.18 10.60 -13.95
C SER A 82 -26.36 10.34 -12.46
N GLN A 83 -27.38 10.93 -11.82
CA GLN A 83 -27.55 10.83 -10.37
C GLN A 83 -27.75 9.37 -9.90
N PRO A 84 -28.61 8.54 -10.53
CA PRO A 84 -28.68 7.12 -10.19
C PRO A 84 -27.38 6.35 -10.41
N ALA A 85 -26.62 6.68 -11.46
CA ALA A 85 -25.32 6.04 -11.74
C ALA A 85 -24.26 6.43 -10.72
N LEU A 86 -24.23 7.71 -10.31
CA LEU A 86 -23.38 8.22 -9.26
C LEU A 86 -23.73 7.60 -7.90
N ILE A 87 -25.02 7.48 -7.59
CA ILE A 87 -25.51 6.78 -6.39
C ILE A 87 -25.06 5.32 -6.40
N ALA A 88 -25.19 4.62 -7.52
CA ALA A 88 -24.73 3.23 -7.64
C ALA A 88 -23.21 3.11 -7.45
N LYS A 89 -22.42 4.03 -8.01
CA LYS A 89 -20.96 4.07 -7.82
C LYS A 89 -20.58 4.33 -6.36
N LEU A 90 -21.29 5.25 -5.69
CA LEU A 90 -21.09 5.53 -4.26
C LEU A 90 -21.48 4.33 -3.38
N GLN A 91 -22.58 3.65 -3.70
CA GLN A 91 -23.00 2.42 -3.01
C GLN A 91 -21.95 1.32 -3.15
N ALA A 92 -21.47 1.05 -4.36
CA ALA A 92 -20.43 0.06 -4.61
C ALA A 92 -19.11 0.39 -3.89
N ASN A 93 -18.73 1.68 -3.83
CA ASN A 93 -17.54 2.11 -3.10
C ASN A 93 -17.71 1.94 -1.58
N ASN A 94 -18.88 2.29 -1.03
CA ASN A 94 -19.19 2.05 0.37
C ASN A 94 -19.14 0.56 0.73
N GLU A 95 -19.69 -0.33 -0.10
CA GLU A 95 -19.59 -1.78 0.10
C GLU A 95 -18.14 -2.27 0.09
N ALA A 96 -17.31 -1.74 -0.83
CA ALA A 96 -15.90 -2.08 -0.91
C ALA A 96 -15.11 -1.60 0.33
N ILE A 97 -15.40 -0.39 0.82
CA ILE A 97 -14.80 0.16 2.05
C ILE A 97 -15.21 -0.67 3.26
N GLN A 98 -16.48 -1.06 3.34
CA GLN A 98 -16.99 -1.86 4.46
C GLN A 98 -16.31 -3.23 4.52
N LYS A 99 -16.15 -3.92 3.38
CA LYS A 99 -15.37 -5.18 3.31
C LYS A 99 -13.92 -5.01 3.74
N LYS A 100 -13.26 -3.91 3.34
CA LYS A 100 -11.89 -3.62 3.77
C LYS A 100 -11.79 -3.39 5.28
N MET A 101 -12.78 -2.72 5.88
CA MET A 101 -12.82 -2.53 7.34
C MET A 101 -13.02 -3.86 8.08
N GLU A 102 -13.90 -4.74 7.60
CA GLU A 102 -14.10 -6.07 8.19
C GLU A 102 -12.80 -6.91 8.15
N ILE A 103 -12.07 -6.88 7.04
CA ILE A 103 -10.78 -7.57 6.91
C ILE A 103 -9.76 -6.96 7.89
N TYR A 104 -9.67 -5.64 7.94
CA TYR A 104 -8.74 -4.95 8.86
C TYR A 104 -9.03 -5.28 10.33
N GLU A 105 -10.30 -5.36 10.72
CA GLU A 105 -10.67 -5.77 12.08
C GLU A 105 -10.28 -7.22 12.37
N GLN A 106 -10.48 -8.14 11.42
CA GLN A 106 -10.03 -9.53 11.57
C GLN A 106 -8.51 -9.65 11.70
N ASP A 107 -7.76 -8.94 10.84
CA ASP A 107 -6.29 -8.94 10.88
C ASP A 107 -5.78 -8.40 12.22
N LYS A 108 -6.40 -7.32 12.73
CA LYS A 108 -6.07 -6.76 14.04
C LYS A 108 -6.29 -7.76 15.18
N ILE A 109 -7.39 -8.53 15.15
CA ILE A 109 -7.66 -9.58 16.13
C ILE A 109 -6.61 -10.70 16.02
N ALA A 110 -6.32 -11.16 14.81
CA ALA A 110 -5.33 -12.21 14.57
C ALA A 110 -3.92 -11.80 15.02
N ASP A 111 -3.54 -10.54 14.82
CA ASP A 111 -2.24 -10.03 15.25
C ASP A 111 -2.17 -9.85 16.77
N ALA A 112 -3.27 -9.46 17.43
CA ALA A 112 -3.34 -9.46 18.88
C ALA A 112 -3.13 -10.89 19.45
N GLU A 113 -3.80 -11.89 18.88
CA GLU A 113 -3.62 -13.29 19.28
C GLU A 113 -2.19 -13.81 19.05
N LYS A 114 -1.55 -13.44 17.94
CA LYS A 114 -0.14 -13.78 17.69
C LYS A 114 0.78 -13.11 18.71
N ASN A 115 0.51 -11.85 19.05
CA ASN A 115 1.29 -11.11 20.01
C ASN A 115 1.17 -11.74 21.41
N ASP A 116 -0.03 -12.12 21.83
CA ASP A 116 -0.23 -12.83 23.10
C ASP A 116 0.55 -14.16 23.16
N LYS A 117 0.55 -14.93 22.06
CA LYS A 117 1.36 -16.16 21.95
C LYS A 117 2.86 -15.88 22.04
N LEU A 118 3.34 -14.81 21.40
CA LEU A 118 4.74 -14.39 21.49
C LEU A 118 5.12 -13.97 22.91
N VAL A 119 4.28 -13.20 23.59
CA VAL A 119 4.49 -12.80 24.99
C VAL A 119 4.53 -14.02 25.91
N GLN A 120 3.64 -15.00 25.73
CA GLN A 120 3.65 -16.24 26.49
C GLN A 120 4.94 -17.05 26.25
N ALA A 121 5.36 -17.19 24.98
CA ALA A 121 6.60 -17.88 24.64
C ALA A 121 7.84 -17.19 25.25
N LEU A 122 7.91 -15.86 25.16
CA LEU A 122 8.99 -15.07 25.73
C LEU A 122 9.05 -15.20 27.26
N THR A 123 7.88 -15.18 27.91
CA THR A 123 7.77 -15.42 29.36
C THR A 123 8.28 -16.82 29.73
N GLY A 124 7.96 -17.84 28.92
CA GLY A 124 8.46 -19.20 29.11
C GLY A 124 9.98 -19.29 29.00
N VAL A 125 10.58 -18.65 27.99
CA VAL A 125 12.05 -18.59 27.81
C VAL A 125 12.73 -17.90 29.00
N GLN A 126 12.19 -16.76 29.46
CA GLN A 126 12.74 -16.05 30.61
C GLN A 126 12.72 -16.90 31.89
N LYS A 127 11.62 -17.62 32.15
CA LYS A 127 11.53 -18.57 33.28
C LYS A 127 12.56 -19.70 33.16
N GLY A 128 12.72 -20.27 31.97
CA GLY A 128 13.72 -21.31 31.71
C GLY A 128 15.14 -20.82 31.94
N GLN A 129 15.48 -19.60 31.48
CA GLN A 129 16.79 -19.00 31.73
C GLN A 129 17.05 -18.76 33.22
N ALA A 130 16.06 -18.26 33.96
CA ALA A 130 16.19 -18.04 35.41
C ALA A 130 16.46 -19.36 36.14
N GLN A 131 15.70 -20.42 35.85
CA GLN A 131 15.92 -21.74 36.43
C GLN A 131 17.29 -22.33 36.08
N THR A 132 17.72 -22.19 34.82
CA THR A 132 19.03 -22.71 34.38
C THR A 132 20.17 -21.98 35.08
N THR A 133 20.03 -20.66 35.27
CA THR A 133 21.01 -19.84 36.01
C THR A 133 21.09 -20.26 37.47
N GLU A 134 19.95 -20.54 38.10
CA GLU A 134 19.88 -21.00 39.49
C GLU A 134 20.53 -22.38 39.67
N VAL A 135 20.28 -23.32 38.76
CA VAL A 135 20.93 -24.64 38.75
C VAL A 135 22.44 -24.51 38.53
N LEU A 136 22.89 -23.66 37.60
CA LEU A 136 24.32 -23.41 37.39
C LEU A 136 24.97 -22.84 38.65
N ALA A 137 24.33 -21.87 39.31
CA ALA A 137 24.83 -21.27 40.54
C ALA A 137 25.01 -22.30 41.67
N GLN A 138 24.17 -23.34 41.72
CA GLN A 138 24.31 -24.45 42.66
C GLN A 138 25.41 -25.44 42.27
N LEU A 139 25.61 -25.69 40.98
CA LEU A 139 26.61 -26.64 40.47
C LEU A 139 28.05 -26.09 40.50
N VAL A 140 28.25 -24.79 40.27
CA VAL A 140 29.58 -24.14 40.29
C VAL A 140 30.37 -24.44 41.59
N PRO A 141 29.81 -24.26 42.79
CA PRO A 141 30.53 -24.59 44.03
C PRO A 141 30.83 -26.08 44.17
N MET A 142 29.95 -26.99 43.72
CA MET A 142 30.21 -28.44 43.73
C MET A 142 31.40 -28.81 42.83
N VAL A 143 31.44 -28.25 41.61
CA VAL A 143 32.55 -28.50 40.68
C VAL A 143 33.86 -27.93 41.23
N GLN A 144 33.83 -26.75 41.85
CA GLN A 144 35.00 -26.17 42.52
C GLN A 144 35.49 -27.02 43.70
N GLN A 145 34.58 -27.62 44.48
CA GLN A 145 34.94 -28.53 45.56
C GLN A 145 35.56 -29.83 45.05
N LEU A 146 34.98 -30.43 44.00
CA LEU A 146 35.53 -31.64 43.37
C LEU A 146 36.91 -31.38 42.75
N SER A 147 37.09 -30.23 42.10
CA SER A 147 38.37 -29.84 41.52
C SER A 147 39.45 -29.68 42.59
N LYS A 148 39.13 -29.08 43.74
CA LYS A 148 40.05 -28.98 44.89
C LYS A 148 40.42 -30.35 45.46
N LEU A 149 39.45 -31.26 45.56
CA LEU A 149 39.64 -32.63 46.06
C LEU A 149 40.56 -33.47 45.14
N VAL A 150 40.41 -33.32 43.82
CA VAL A 150 41.29 -33.95 42.83
C VAL A 150 42.71 -33.41 42.92
N THR A 151 42.89 -32.09 43.01
CA THR A 151 44.23 -31.49 43.16
C THR A 151 44.90 -31.81 44.50
N SER A 152 44.14 -31.96 45.59
CA SER A 152 44.69 -32.37 46.89
C SER A 152 45.03 -33.86 46.94
N SER A 153 44.31 -34.71 46.19
CA SER A 153 44.60 -36.14 46.10
C SER A 153 45.94 -36.42 45.40
N ASP A 154 46.27 -35.66 44.37
CA ASP A 154 47.57 -35.76 43.66
C ASP A 154 48.76 -35.33 44.53
N GLU A 155 48.59 -34.35 45.42
CA GLU A 155 49.65 -33.97 46.37
C GLU A 155 49.84 -35.03 47.47
N THR A 156 48.79 -35.75 47.85
CA THR A 156 48.88 -36.80 48.88
C THR A 156 49.49 -38.10 48.34
N GLU A 157 49.31 -38.42 47.05
CA GLU A 157 49.97 -39.56 46.41
C GLU A 157 51.46 -39.32 46.10
N LYS A 158 51.86 -38.07 45.82
CA LYS A 158 53.28 -37.72 45.69
C LYS A 158 54.03 -37.76 47.02
N ALA A 159 53.43 -37.28 48.11
CA ALA A 159 54.07 -37.29 49.43
C ALA A 159 54.32 -38.72 49.97
N LYS A 160 53.47 -39.71 49.62
CA LYS A 160 53.62 -41.09 50.09
C LYS A 160 54.67 -41.92 49.34
N LYS A 161 55.18 -41.45 48.20
CA LYS A 161 56.24 -42.14 47.43
C LYS A 161 57.65 -41.67 47.76
N GLU A 162 57.82 -40.51 48.40
CA GLU A 162 59.15 -39.99 48.78
C GLU A 162 59.60 -40.38 50.21
N GLU A 163 58.71 -40.82 51.10
CA GLU A 163 59.07 -41.25 52.47
C GLU A 163 59.44 -42.76 52.60
N GLY A 164 59.53 -43.50 51.49
CA GLY A 164 59.68 -44.97 51.49
C GLY A 164 60.95 -45.51 50.84
N ALA A 165 62.05 -44.74 50.81
CA ALA A 165 63.34 -45.20 50.31
C ALA A 165 64.49 -44.67 51.18
N GLU A 166 64.63 -45.25 52.38
CA GLU A 166 65.93 -45.39 53.07
C GLU A 166 66.60 -46.70 52.64
#